data_AF-A0A430AI06-F1
#
_entry.id   AF-A0A430AI06-F1
#
_cell.length_a   1.000
_cell.length_b   1.000
_cell.length_c   1.000
_cell.angle_alpha   90.00
_cell.angle_beta   90.00
_cell.angle_gamma   90.00
#
_symmetry.space_group_name_H-M   'P 1'
#
loop_
_entity.id
_entity.type
_entity.pdbx_description
1 polymer ?
#
loop_
_entity_poly.entity_id
_entity_poly.type
_entity_poly.pdbx_seq_one_letter_code
_entity_poly.pdbx_strand_id
1 'polypeptide(L)' 'MKLNELDLDLLEGIYSGKIKGAPIELVYDLYLNSAATRLQSLATQGLILLVHTDQDKTIILGITEKGIKALDK' A
#
# COMPACT_ATOMS: atom_id res chain seq x y z
N MET A 1 14.06 -7.85 4.72
CA MET A 1 12.74 -8.44 5.04
C MET A 1 12.17 -9.04 3.76
N LYS A 2 11.45 -10.17 3.80
CA LYS A 2 10.76 -10.75 2.62
C LYS A 2 9.29 -10.33 2.61
N LEU A 3 8.70 -10.11 1.43
CA LEU A 3 7.27 -9.83 1.26
C LEU A 3 6.45 -11.09 1.60
N ASN A 4 5.31 -10.92 2.26
CA ASN A 4 4.36 -12.01 2.53
C ASN A 4 3.15 -11.91 1.60
N GLU A 5 2.23 -12.88 1.68
CA GLU A 5 1.03 -12.93 0.84
C GLU A 5 0.20 -11.65 0.93
N LEU A 6 -0.01 -11.14 2.15
CA LEU A 6 -0.73 -9.86 2.36
C LEU A 6 -0.03 -8.66 1.69
N ASP A 7 1.31 -8.62 1.64
CA ASP A 7 2.01 -7.56 0.92
C ASP A 7 1.75 -7.63 -0.59
N LEU A 8 1.76 -8.84 -1.14
CA LEU A 8 1.53 -9.06 -2.56
C LEU A 8 0.09 -8.67 -2.92
N ASP A 9 -0.89 -9.09 -2.11
CA ASP A 9 -2.30 -8.72 -2.30
C ASP A 9 -2.51 -7.20 -2.24
N LEU A 10 -1.85 -6.52 -1.30
CA LEU A 10 -1.90 -5.06 -1.20
C LEU A 10 -1.24 -4.40 -2.43
N LEU A 11 -0.06 -4.86 -2.84
CA LEU A 11 0.61 -4.33 -4.03
C LEU A 11 -0.22 -4.53 -5.30
N GLU A 12 -0.84 -5.70 -5.49
CA GLU A 12 -1.75 -5.97 -6.61
C GLU A 12 -3.01 -5.11 -6.56
N GLY A 13 -3.58 -4.92 -5.37
CA GLY A 13 -4.72 -4.02 -5.16
C GLY A 13 -4.39 -2.58 -5.56
N ILE A 14 -3.18 -2.10 -5.23
CA ILE A 14 -2.72 -0.75 -5.58
C ILE A 14 -2.46 -0.66 -7.09
N TYR A 15 -1.77 -1.65 -7.65
CA TYR A 15 -1.41 -1.71 -9.07
C TYR A 15 -2.65 -1.75 -9.97
N SER A 16 -3.65 -2.57 -9.62
CA SER A 16 -4.93 -2.66 -10.32
C SER A 16 -5.86 -1.45 -10.10
N GLY A 17 -5.47 -0.51 -9.24
CA GLY A 17 -6.25 0.70 -8.94
C GLY A 17 -7.39 0.50 -7.94
N LYS A 18 -7.62 -0.73 -7.44
CA LYS A 18 -8.72 -1.05 -6.50
C LYS A 18 -8.61 -0.28 -5.17
N ILE A 19 -7.39 0.01 -4.72
CA ILE A 19 -7.14 0.75 -3.46
C ILE A 19 -6.39 2.07 -3.68
N LYS A 20 -6.26 2.52 -4.94
CA LYS A 20 -5.65 3.81 -5.27
C LYS A 20 -6.58 4.95 -4.85
N GLY A 21 -6.03 5.98 -4.23
CA GLY A 21 -6.79 7.13 -3.72
C GLY A 21 -7.53 6.85 -2.41
N ALA A 22 -7.42 5.64 -1.86
CA ALA A 22 -7.98 5.32 -0.56
C ALA A 22 -7.09 5.86 0.57
N PRO A 23 -7.68 6.49 1.60
CA PRO A 23 -7.05 6.66 2.91
C PRO A 23 -6.66 5.30 3.50
N ILE A 24 -5.47 5.20 4.10
CA ILE A 24 -4.98 3.98 4.73
C ILE A 24 -5.95 3.49 5.81
N GLU A 25 -6.63 4.41 6.49
CA GLU A 25 -7.60 4.13 7.54
C GLU A 25 -8.85 3.41 6.99
N LEU A 26 -9.24 3.69 5.74
CA LEU A 26 -10.34 2.94 5.10
C LEU A 26 -9.88 1.56 4.65
N VAL A 27 -8.60 1.40 4.27
CA VAL A 27 -8.03 0.07 3.98
C VAL A 27 -7.87 -0.74 5.27
N TYR A 28 -7.61 -0.08 6.40
CA TYR A 28 -7.54 -0.68 7.73
C TYR A 28 -8.87 -1.33 8.14
N ASP A 29 -9.98 -0.62 7.97
CA ASP A 29 -11.33 -1.14 8.28
C ASP A 29 -11.73 -2.33 7.40
N LEU A 30 -11.23 -2.37 6.16
CA LEU A 30 -11.54 -3.42 5.18
C LEU A 30 -10.65 -4.67 5.30
N TYR A 31 -9.39 -4.53 5.75
CA TYR A 31 -8.36 -5.57 5.64
C TYR A 31 -7.68 -5.98 6.96
N LEU A 32 -8.23 -5.58 8.13
CA LEU A 32 -7.70 -5.84 9.48
C LEU A 32 -6.53 -4.93 9.89
N ASN A 33 -6.27 -4.83 11.20
CA ASN A 33 -5.21 -3.99 11.79
C ASN A 33 -3.82 -4.16 11.17
N SER A 34 -3.53 -5.34 10.62
CA SER A 34 -2.25 -5.63 9.97
C SER A 34 -2.03 -4.83 8.68
N ALA A 35 -3.08 -4.51 7.91
CA ALA A 35 -2.93 -3.91 6.58
C ALA A 35 -2.28 -2.52 6.61
N ALA A 36 -2.63 -1.68 7.59
CA ALA A 36 -2.02 -0.35 7.74
C ALA A 36 -0.51 -0.43 8.01
N THR A 37 -0.10 -1.31 8.93
CA THR A 37 1.32 -1.53 9.22
C THR A 37 2.08 -2.07 8.00
N ARG A 38 1.44 -2.94 7.20
CA ARG A 38 2.02 -3.41 5.93
C ARG A 38 2.16 -2.29 4.92
N LEU A 39 1.13 -1.47 4.69
CA LEU A 39 1.18 -0.33 3.77
C LEU A 39 2.29 0.66 4.14
N GLN A 40 2.44 0.99 5.43
CA GLN A 40 3.56 1.82 5.90
C GLN A 40 4.92 1.15 5.67
N SER A 41 5.02 -0.17 5.89
CA SER A 41 6.24 -0.94 5.62
C SER A 41 6.58 -0.95 4.12
N LEU A 42 5.59 -1.14 3.24
CA LEU A 42 5.75 -1.10 1.79
C LEU A 42 6.19 0.29 1.32
N ALA A 43 5.63 1.35 1.90
CA ALA A 43 6.01 2.73 1.60
C ALA A 43 7.44 3.05 2.05
N THR A 44 7.81 2.64 3.27
CA THR A 44 9.19 2.76 3.78
C THR A 44 10.19 2.01 2.90
N GLN A 45 9.77 0.88 2.32
CA GLN A 45 10.59 0.13 1.37
C GLN A 45 10.61 0.74 -0.04
N GLY A 46 9.85 1.81 -0.28
CA GLY A 46 9.75 2.48 -1.58
C GLY A 46 9.00 1.68 -2.63
N LEU A 47 8.12 0.75 -2.22
CA LEU A 47 7.30 -0.07 -3.12
C LEU A 47 6.00 0.62 -3.51
N ILE A 48 5.52 1.52 -2.66
CA ILE A 48 4.30 2.31 -2.89
C ILE A 48 4.54 3.77 -2.53
N LEU A 49 3.70 4.65 -3.05
CA LEU A 49 3.68 6.07 -2.76
C LEU A 49 2.49 6.39 -1.85
N LEU A 50 2.79 7.03 -0.73
CA LEU A 50 1.81 7.58 0.20
C LEU A 50 1.94 9.10 0.21
N VAL A 51 0.81 9.80 0.37
CA VAL A 51 0.79 11.25 0.58
C VAL A 51 0.00 11.59 1.84
N HIS A 52 0.53 12.49 2.65
CA HIS A 52 -0.20 13.04 3.79
C HIS A 52 -0.99 14.25 3.30
N THR A 53 -2.27 14.30 3.65
CA THR A 53 -3.15 15.42 3.32
C THR A 53 -3.34 16.35 4.51
N ASP A 54 -3.81 17.58 4.24
CA ASP A 54 -4.09 18.59 5.26
C ASP A 54 -5.20 18.20 6.27
N GLN A 55 -5.86 17.06 6.05
CA GLN A 55 -6.86 16.47 6.95
C GLN A 55 -6.27 15.37 7.85
N ASP A 56 -4.94 15.32 8.02
CA ASP A 56 -4.21 14.28 8.76
C ASP A 56 -4.43 12.85 8.23
N LYS A 57 -4.95 12.71 7.00
CA LYS A 57 -5.16 11.40 6.34
C LYS A 57 -3.96 11.05 5.47
N THR A 58 -3.56 9.78 5.54
CA THR A 58 -2.54 9.23 4.63
C THR A 58 -3.23 8.53 3.47
N ILE A 59 -3.01 9.01 2.25
CA ILE A 59 -3.64 8.48 1.03
C ILE A 59 -2.64 7.67 0.22
N ILE A 60 -3.09 6.55 -0.34
CA ILE A 60 -2.33 5.72 -1.28
C ILE A 60 -2.36 6.36 -2.67
N LEU A 61 -1.23 6.88 -3.13
CA LEU A 61 -1.11 7.50 -4.46
C LEU A 61 -0.95 6.47 -5.58
N GLY A 62 -0.26 5.36 -5.29
CA GLY A 62 -0.01 4.32 -6.27
C GLY A 62 1.19 3.45 -5.93
N ILE A 63 1.53 2.54 -6.84
CA ILE A 63 2.68 1.65 -6.74
C ILE A 63 3.88 2.25 -7.49
N THR A 64 5.10 2.06 -6.98
CA THR A 64 6.32 2.51 -7.65
C THR A 64 6.82 1.48 -8.67
N GLU A 65 7.78 1.85 -9.51
CA GLU A 65 8.49 0.89 -10.38
C GLU A 65 9.13 -0.25 -9.57
N LYS A 66 9.64 0.05 -8.37
CA LYS A 66 10.21 -0.95 -7.48
C LYS A 66 9.14 -1.91 -6.97
N GLY A 67 7.95 -1.41 -6.65
CA GLY A 67 6.79 -2.22 -6.27
C GLY A 67 6.33 -3.13 -7.39
N ILE A 68 6.27 -2.62 -8.62
CA ILE A 68 5.91 -3.42 -9.81
C ILE A 68 6.91 -4.55 -10.03
N LYS A 69 8.22 -4.25 -9.95
CA LYS A 69 9.27 -5.28 -10.03
C LYS A 69 9.23 -6.29 -8.88
N ALA A 70 8.62 -5.95 -7.74
CA ALA A 70 8.44 -6.89 -6.65
C ALA A 70 7.25 -7.83 -6.86
N LEU A 71 6.32 -7.48 -7.76
CA LEU A 71 5.22 -8.35 -8.22
C LEU A 71 5.69 -9.30 -9.33
N ASP A 72 6.57 -8.83 -10.20
CA ASP A 72 7.16 -9.60 -11.31
C ASP A 72 8.29 -10.49 -10.77
N LYS A 73 8.01 -11.79 -10.58
CA LYS A 73 8.88 -12.76 -9.89
C LYS A 73 10.29 -12.89 -10.45
#